data_AF-A0A2A2J329-F1
#
_entry.id   AF-A0A2A2J329-F1
#
_cell.length_a   1.000
_cell.length_b   1.000
_cell.length_c   1.000
_cell.angle_alpha   90.00
_cell.angle_beta   90.00
_cell.angle_gamma   90.00
#
_symmetry.space_group_name_H-M   'P 1'
#
loop_
_entity.id
_entity.type
_entity.pdbx_description
1 polymer ?
#
loop_
_entity_poly.entity_id
_entity_poly.type
_entity_poly.pdbx_seq_one_letter_code
_entity_poly.pdbx_strand_id
1 'polypeptide(L)'
;MSDNCKHKQENRRRSATRPSKLLFRESRSRVTQRTIRTFPIHNQSGSRVPIFNTGGETSMIQFKQHMYGPSLNSSLKALFLIYLISFPYIFYYPFVQDASDTVRGYSDKRFQKVVEVFSSNFASGYEREGAALTIYHRGKQVVNIWGGYADRSAGRKWTANTITPVFSATKAIASLVIAVLVDRGVLKYEDRVVKYWPEYGANGKENTTIEDVLTHKAGIPYLKEQILIEDIQSGQILNKVASATPLWEPGTASGYHPVTFGLILDGILMNVDPKGRNVAQFFKEEIAEVHGIDAHIGFAGDHKRVAKVTTPMFWEFVRDMIKDPRIILMLGIIHGRPDDMVRKLTWSTPWFQADWVVLSQLPKIQVHIL
;
A
#
# COMPACT_ATOMS: atom_id res chain seq x y z
N MET A 1 -33.57 -2.62 -61.93
CA MET A 1 -32.13 -2.91 -61.84
C MET A 1 -31.81 -3.05 -60.34
N SER A 2 -32.28 -4.13 -59.69
CA SER A 2 -31.67 -5.48 -59.61
C SER A 2 -30.33 -5.45 -58.86
N ASP A 3 -30.33 -5.89 -57.60
CA ASP A 3 -29.78 -7.19 -57.15
C ASP A 3 -28.23 -7.19 -57.17
N ASN A 4 -27.50 -7.51 -56.10
CA ASN A 4 -27.55 -8.84 -55.50
C ASN A 4 -26.85 -8.91 -54.14
N CYS A 5 -27.55 -9.56 -53.23
CA CYS A 5 -27.02 -10.24 -52.06
C CYS A 5 -26.43 -11.60 -52.50
N LYS A 6 -25.53 -12.16 -51.68
CA LYS A 6 -25.15 -13.58 -51.52
C LYS A 6 -23.92 -14.17 -52.24
N HIS A 7 -23.18 -14.90 -51.38
CA HIS A 7 -22.41 -16.13 -51.57
C HIS A 7 -20.97 -16.09 -52.11
N LYS A 8 -20.04 -16.34 -51.18
CA LYS A 8 -19.23 -17.57 -51.17
C LYS A 8 -18.73 -17.90 -49.75
N GLN A 9 -19.52 -18.68 -49.02
CA GLN A 9 -18.98 -19.72 -48.13
C GLN A 9 -18.64 -20.90 -49.03
N GLU A 10 -17.46 -21.52 -48.89
CA GLU A 10 -17.28 -22.97 -48.73
C GLU A 10 -15.79 -23.37 -48.71
N ASN A 11 -15.43 -24.17 -47.70
CA ASN A 11 -14.35 -25.16 -47.65
C ASN A 11 -12.87 -24.74 -47.73
N ARG A 12 -12.21 -24.76 -46.55
CA ARG A 12 -11.05 -25.64 -46.33
C ARG A 12 -11.09 -26.25 -44.92
N ARG A 13 -11.14 -27.58 -44.88
CA ARG A 13 -11.13 -28.43 -43.69
C ARG A 13 -9.71 -28.58 -43.11
N ARG A 14 -9.65 -28.57 -41.78
CA ARG A 14 -8.89 -29.45 -40.86
C ARG A 14 -7.41 -29.72 -41.14
N SER A 15 -6.55 -29.27 -40.23
CA SER A 15 -5.53 -30.15 -39.61
C SER A 15 -5.30 -29.73 -38.16
N ALA A 16 -5.70 -30.59 -37.22
CA ALA A 16 -5.41 -30.47 -35.80
C ALA A 16 -3.98 -30.96 -35.53
N THR A 17 -3.14 -30.14 -34.92
CA THR A 17 -1.81 -30.52 -34.42
C THR A 17 -1.83 -30.58 -32.90
N ARG A 18 -1.48 -31.78 -32.39
CA ARG A 18 -1.41 -32.17 -30.97
C ARG A 18 -0.27 -31.44 -30.23
N PRO A 19 -0.36 -31.33 -28.89
CA PRO A 19 0.66 -30.70 -28.06
C PRO A 19 1.88 -31.61 -27.83
N SER A 20 3.07 -31.02 -27.89
CA SER A 20 4.36 -31.64 -27.62
C SER A 20 4.53 -31.95 -26.13
N LYS A 21 4.77 -33.24 -25.82
CA LYS A 21 5.18 -33.74 -24.51
C LYS A 21 6.58 -33.25 -24.18
N LEU A 22 6.73 -32.46 -23.10
CA LEU A 22 8.02 -32.26 -22.45
C LEU A 22 8.28 -33.40 -21.44
N LEU A 23 9.43 -34.04 -21.61
CA LEU A 23 9.96 -35.12 -20.78
C LEU A 23 10.42 -34.56 -19.42
N PHE A 24 9.75 -34.95 -18.34
CA PHE A 24 10.26 -34.79 -16.97
C PHE A 24 11.23 -35.94 -16.68
N ARG A 25 12.48 -35.59 -16.39
CA ARG A 25 13.54 -36.51 -15.95
C ARG A 25 13.61 -36.45 -14.42
N GLU A 26 13.19 -37.53 -13.75
CA GLU A 26 13.37 -37.70 -12.31
C GLU A 26 14.86 -37.83 -11.96
N SER A 27 15.36 -36.98 -11.06
CA SER A 27 16.63 -37.19 -10.37
C SER A 27 16.36 -37.49 -8.90
N ARG A 28 16.53 -38.76 -8.50
CA ARG A 28 16.61 -39.18 -7.10
C ARG A 28 17.99 -38.84 -6.56
N SER A 29 18.08 -38.03 -5.52
CA SER A 29 19.26 -37.96 -4.64
C SER A 29 18.87 -38.32 -3.22
N ARG A 30 19.56 -39.33 -2.68
CA ARG A 30 19.49 -39.77 -1.28
C ARG A 30 20.26 -38.77 -0.44
N VAL A 31 19.68 -38.32 0.67
CA VAL A 31 20.43 -37.68 1.76
C VAL A 31 20.23 -38.52 3.02
N THR A 32 21.35 -38.99 3.53
CA THR A 32 21.56 -39.87 4.67
C THR A 32 21.36 -39.13 6.00
N GLN A 33 20.71 -39.80 6.95
CA GLN A 33 20.63 -39.38 8.35
C GLN A 33 22.03 -39.38 8.99
N ARG A 34 22.40 -38.28 9.67
CA ARG A 34 23.55 -38.22 10.58
C ARG A 34 23.09 -37.90 11.99
N THR A 35 23.25 -38.89 12.85
CA THR A 35 23.27 -38.81 14.31
C THR A 35 24.57 -38.12 14.75
N ILE A 36 24.51 -37.14 15.65
CA ILE A 36 25.69 -36.66 16.39
C ILE A 36 25.40 -36.73 17.88
N ARG A 37 26.29 -37.47 18.56
CA ARG A 37 26.34 -37.75 20.00
C ARG A 37 26.91 -36.55 20.77
N THR A 38 26.43 -36.39 21.99
CA THR A 38 26.97 -35.54 23.06
C THR A 38 28.27 -36.13 23.64
N PHE A 39 29.23 -35.27 23.98
CA PHE A 39 30.42 -35.60 24.80
C PHE A 39 30.37 -34.86 26.15
N PRO A 40 30.86 -35.46 27.25
CA PRO A 40 30.87 -34.85 28.58
C PRO A 40 32.20 -34.17 28.91
N ILE A 41 32.19 -33.18 29.81
CA ILE A 41 33.40 -32.67 30.47
C ILE A 41 33.15 -32.55 31.98
N HIS A 42 34.11 -33.06 32.75
CA HIS A 42 34.13 -33.14 34.20
C HIS A 42 35.04 -32.04 34.77
N ASN A 43 34.50 -31.28 35.74
CA ASN A 43 35.03 -30.97 37.08
C ASN A 43 36.36 -30.16 37.25
N GLN A 44 36.32 -29.00 37.94
CA GLN A 44 36.72 -28.85 39.36
C GLN A 44 36.97 -27.39 39.84
N SER A 45 36.88 -27.24 41.17
CA SER A 45 37.17 -26.11 42.08
C SER A 45 36.03 -25.11 42.29
N GLY A 46 35.55 -24.80 43.50
CA GLY A 46 35.95 -25.20 44.85
C GLY A 46 35.85 -24.00 45.78
N SER A 47 34.77 -23.87 46.55
CA SER A 47 34.72 -23.12 47.82
C SER A 47 33.43 -23.48 48.58
N ARG A 48 33.59 -23.97 49.81
CA ARG A 48 32.55 -24.49 50.70
C ARG A 48 31.98 -23.38 51.59
N VAL A 49 30.67 -23.39 51.83
CA VAL A 49 30.01 -22.77 53.00
C VAL A 49 28.89 -23.75 53.46
N PRO A 50 28.68 -23.99 54.78
CA PRO A 50 28.08 -25.24 55.24
C PRO A 50 26.56 -25.23 55.41
N ILE A 51 25.97 -26.35 54.98
CA ILE A 51 24.89 -27.18 55.57
C ILE A 51 23.81 -26.47 56.39
N PHE A 52 22.59 -26.44 55.84
CA PHE A 52 21.38 -26.83 56.56
C PHE A 52 20.61 -27.86 55.74
N ASN A 53 20.43 -29.03 56.32
CA ASN A 53 19.77 -30.20 55.75
C ASN A 53 18.31 -30.21 56.24
N THR A 54 17.32 -30.11 55.35
CA THR A 54 15.97 -30.67 55.56
C THR A 54 15.26 -30.92 54.22
N GLY A 55 15.04 -32.20 53.93
CA GLY A 55 13.95 -32.81 53.14
C GLY A 55 13.39 -32.08 51.91
N GLY A 56 13.84 -32.44 50.72
CA GLY A 56 13.26 -32.03 49.45
C GLY A 56 12.96 -33.21 48.53
N GLU A 57 11.91 -33.99 48.80
CA GLU A 57 11.35 -34.97 47.85
C GLU A 57 9.81 -34.95 47.77
N THR A 58 9.16 -33.90 48.30
CA THR A 58 7.69 -33.81 48.36
C THR A 58 7.07 -32.72 47.47
N SER A 59 7.83 -32.04 46.61
CA SER A 59 7.29 -30.90 45.83
C SER A 59 6.84 -31.21 44.40
N MET A 60 7.27 -32.33 43.79
CA MET A 60 6.93 -32.62 42.39
C MET A 60 5.65 -33.45 42.17
N ILE A 61 5.16 -34.15 43.20
CA ILE A 61 3.89 -34.89 43.14
C ILE A 61 2.71 -33.96 43.47
N GLN A 62 2.89 -32.97 44.36
CA GLN A 62 1.85 -31.98 44.68
C GLN A 62 1.60 -30.98 43.55
N PHE A 63 2.62 -30.62 42.75
CA PHE A 63 2.43 -29.66 41.67
C PHE A 63 1.65 -30.23 40.46
N LYS A 64 1.71 -31.56 40.23
CA LYS A 64 0.92 -32.22 39.18
C LYS A 64 -0.56 -32.43 39.55
N GLN A 65 -0.90 -32.50 40.84
CA GLN A 65 -2.29 -32.63 41.29
C GLN A 65 -3.05 -31.30 41.32
N HIS A 66 -2.37 -30.14 41.29
CA HIS A 66 -3.03 -28.84 41.35
C HIS A 66 -3.46 -28.26 39.98
N MET A 67 -2.94 -28.80 38.87
CA MET A 67 -3.37 -28.39 37.52
C MET A 67 -4.54 -29.21 36.96
N TYR A 68 -4.91 -30.34 37.57
CA TYR A 68 -5.96 -31.22 37.06
C TYR A 68 -6.86 -31.80 38.17
N GLY A 69 -7.76 -30.98 38.72
CA GLY A 69 -8.99 -31.41 39.44
C GLY A 69 -9.48 -30.39 40.49
N PRO A 70 -10.80 -30.29 40.81
CA PRO A 70 -11.97 -30.87 40.17
C PRO A 70 -12.52 -29.94 39.07
N SER A 71 -13.51 -30.40 38.31
CA SER A 71 -14.17 -29.64 37.25
C SER A 71 -14.42 -28.19 37.68
N LEU A 72 -13.86 -27.24 36.93
CA LEU A 72 -14.34 -25.86 36.91
C LEU A 72 -15.88 -25.94 36.93
N ASN A 73 -16.54 -25.41 37.98
CA ASN A 73 -17.98 -25.59 38.20
C ASN A 73 -18.71 -25.36 36.87
N SER A 74 -19.72 -26.18 36.55
CA SER A 74 -20.45 -26.07 35.28
C SER A 74 -20.88 -24.63 34.98
N SER A 75 -21.20 -23.86 36.04
CA SER A 75 -21.50 -22.43 36.01
C SER A 75 -20.30 -21.52 35.67
N LEU A 76 -19.09 -21.82 36.16
CA LEU A 76 -17.84 -21.10 35.81
C LEU A 76 -17.38 -21.42 34.38
N LYS A 77 -17.56 -22.68 33.92
CA LYS A 77 -17.34 -23.03 32.51
C LYS A 77 -18.34 -22.32 31.61
N ALA A 78 -19.61 -22.28 32.01
CA ALA A 78 -20.66 -21.56 31.31
C ALA A 78 -20.38 -20.05 31.30
N LEU A 79 -19.93 -19.45 32.40
CA LEU A 79 -19.55 -18.03 32.44
C LEU A 79 -18.30 -17.74 31.61
N PHE A 80 -17.32 -18.65 31.57
CA PHE A 80 -16.14 -18.51 30.72
C PHE A 80 -16.49 -18.70 29.23
N LEU A 81 -17.40 -19.62 28.89
CA LEU A 81 -17.93 -19.76 27.53
C LEU A 81 -18.80 -18.57 27.13
N ILE A 82 -19.69 -18.10 28.02
CA ILE A 82 -20.47 -16.88 27.81
C ILE A 82 -19.52 -15.73 27.62
N TYR A 83 -18.48 -15.56 28.45
CA TYR A 83 -17.44 -14.56 28.27
C TYR A 83 -16.72 -14.75 26.93
N LEU A 84 -16.29 -15.94 26.53
CA LEU A 84 -15.64 -16.15 25.23
C LEU A 84 -16.58 -15.90 24.02
N ILE A 85 -17.88 -16.11 24.17
CA ILE A 85 -18.90 -15.86 23.14
C ILE A 85 -19.32 -14.39 23.13
N SER A 86 -19.42 -13.77 24.31
CA SER A 86 -19.85 -12.39 24.52
C SER A 86 -18.70 -11.42 24.41
N PHE A 87 -17.45 -11.81 24.60
CA PHE A 87 -16.26 -10.95 24.49
C PHE A 87 -16.10 -10.41 23.08
N PRO A 88 -16.21 -11.22 21.99
CA PRO A 88 -16.34 -10.68 20.65
C PRO A 88 -17.51 -9.71 20.53
N TYR A 89 -18.67 -10.03 21.11
CA TYR A 89 -19.87 -9.18 21.03
C TYR A 89 -19.75 -7.84 21.79
N ILE A 90 -19.18 -7.85 22.99
CA ILE A 90 -18.98 -6.70 23.88
C ILE A 90 -17.90 -5.76 23.33
N PHE A 91 -16.92 -6.29 22.57
CA PHE A 91 -15.95 -5.46 21.83
C PHE A 91 -16.42 -5.07 20.42
N TYR A 92 -17.36 -5.82 19.83
CA TYR A 92 -17.96 -5.52 18.52
C TYR A 92 -19.03 -4.41 18.61
N TYR A 93 -19.84 -4.41 19.67
CA TYR A 93 -21.02 -3.53 19.78
C TYR A 93 -20.74 -2.04 20.07
N PRO A 94 -19.74 -1.63 20.89
CA PRO A 94 -19.48 -0.21 21.13
C PRO A 94 -18.82 0.50 19.93
N PHE A 95 -18.38 -0.24 18.91
CA PHE A 95 -17.86 0.33 17.65
C PHE A 95 -18.96 0.65 16.63
N VAL A 96 -20.19 0.18 16.86
CA VAL A 96 -21.38 0.59 16.11
C VAL A 96 -22.00 1.80 16.82
N GLN A 97 -21.25 2.90 16.88
CA GLN A 97 -21.92 4.19 17.12
C GLN A 97 -22.81 4.47 15.92
N ASP A 98 -23.99 5.03 16.17
CA ASP A 98 -24.98 5.44 15.17
C ASP A 98 -24.37 6.45 14.19
N ALA A 99 -23.63 5.93 13.22
CA ALA A 99 -22.83 6.74 12.31
C ALA A 99 -23.69 7.34 11.20
N SER A 100 -24.96 6.94 11.11
CA SER A 100 -25.94 7.54 10.21
C SER A 100 -26.15 9.03 10.51
N ASP A 101 -26.09 9.42 11.79
CA ASP A 101 -26.17 10.83 12.23
C ASP A 101 -24.90 11.66 11.96
N THR A 102 -23.84 11.04 11.42
CA THR A 102 -22.55 11.71 11.20
C THR A 102 -22.29 12.11 9.75
N VAL A 103 -23.08 11.62 8.79
CA VAL A 103 -22.89 11.96 7.38
C VAL A 103 -23.50 13.34 7.10
N ARG A 104 -22.69 14.19 6.47
CA ARG A 104 -23.02 15.57 6.10
C ARG A 104 -22.77 15.77 4.62
N GLY A 105 -23.32 16.86 4.06
CA GLY A 105 -23.10 17.26 2.68
C GLY A 105 -24.38 17.20 1.83
N TYR A 106 -24.19 17.05 0.52
CA TYR A 106 -25.23 17.09 -0.49
C TYR A 106 -25.34 15.75 -1.24
N SER A 107 -26.57 15.32 -1.51
CA SER A 107 -26.86 14.23 -2.43
C SER A 107 -28.18 14.46 -3.16
N ASP A 108 -28.15 14.32 -4.47
CA ASP A 108 -29.35 14.25 -5.30
C ASP A 108 -30.23 13.07 -4.86
N LYS A 109 -31.56 13.26 -4.81
CA LYS A 109 -32.53 12.24 -4.38
C LYS A 109 -32.39 10.90 -5.12
N ARG A 110 -31.93 10.93 -6.38
CA ARG A 110 -31.72 9.72 -7.19
C ARG A 110 -30.56 8.85 -6.69
N PHE A 111 -29.64 9.41 -5.91
CA PHE A 111 -28.44 8.75 -5.40
C PHE A 111 -28.50 8.50 -3.88
N GLN A 112 -29.69 8.53 -3.27
CA GLN A 112 -29.83 8.29 -1.83
C GLN A 112 -29.30 6.93 -1.40
N LYS A 113 -29.39 5.91 -2.26
CA LYS A 113 -28.81 4.60 -1.96
C LYS A 113 -27.28 4.64 -1.74
N VAL A 114 -26.58 5.57 -2.40
CA VAL A 114 -25.14 5.79 -2.18
C VAL A 114 -24.90 6.33 -0.77
N VAL A 115 -25.72 7.27 -0.31
CA VAL A 115 -25.62 7.84 1.04
C VAL A 115 -25.88 6.78 2.10
N GLU A 116 -26.88 5.92 1.89
CA GLU A 116 -27.17 4.79 2.78
C GLU A 116 -25.97 3.84 2.90
N VAL A 117 -25.39 3.43 1.77
CA VAL A 117 -24.23 2.52 1.76
C VAL A 117 -23.02 3.18 2.40
N PHE A 118 -22.73 4.44 2.05
CA PHE A 118 -21.65 5.20 2.66
C PHE A 118 -21.80 5.30 4.18
N SER A 119 -23.00 5.62 4.66
CA SER A 119 -23.32 5.66 6.10
C SER A 119 -23.18 4.28 6.76
N SER A 120 -23.60 3.22 6.08
CA SER A 120 -23.52 1.85 6.58
C SER A 120 -22.08 1.35 6.77
N ASN A 121 -21.11 1.89 6.02
CA ASN A 121 -19.71 1.52 6.18
C ASN A 121 -19.17 1.94 7.56
N PHE A 122 -19.58 3.11 8.05
CA PHE A 122 -19.22 3.54 9.41
C PHE A 122 -19.90 2.67 10.47
N ALA A 123 -21.20 2.40 10.33
CA ALA A 123 -21.94 1.54 11.26
C ALA A 123 -21.41 0.09 11.27
N SER A 124 -20.91 -0.40 10.13
CA SER A 124 -20.34 -1.74 10.01
C SER A 124 -18.87 -1.83 10.49
N GLY A 125 -18.29 -0.68 10.87
CA GLY A 125 -16.90 -0.55 11.29
C GLY A 125 -15.87 -0.67 10.16
N TYR A 126 -16.30 -0.57 8.88
CA TYR A 126 -15.39 -0.49 7.74
C TYR A 126 -14.72 0.89 7.67
N GLU A 127 -15.48 1.96 7.93
CA GLU A 127 -14.95 3.32 8.06
C GLU A 127 -14.73 3.67 9.52
N ARG A 128 -13.49 3.50 9.98
CA ARG A 128 -13.10 3.66 11.39
C ARG A 128 -12.86 5.10 11.79
N GLU A 129 -12.37 5.93 10.87
CA GLU A 129 -12.02 7.32 11.14
C GLU A 129 -13.06 8.25 10.53
N GLY A 130 -12.73 8.85 9.40
CA GLY A 130 -13.60 9.67 8.59
C GLY A 130 -13.32 9.43 7.12
N ALA A 131 -14.32 9.72 6.30
CA ALA A 131 -14.25 9.55 4.86
C ALA A 131 -15.04 10.65 4.17
N ALA A 132 -14.74 10.87 2.89
CA ALA A 132 -15.49 11.75 2.01
C ALA A 132 -15.67 11.08 0.64
N LEU A 133 -16.80 11.37 -0.01
CA LEU A 133 -17.16 10.85 -1.32
C LEU A 133 -17.80 11.97 -2.16
N THR A 134 -17.22 12.22 -3.32
CA THR A 134 -17.80 13.12 -4.32
C THR A 134 -18.02 12.35 -5.62
N ILE A 135 -19.20 12.50 -6.23
CA ILE A 135 -19.57 11.85 -7.49
C ILE A 135 -20.05 12.92 -8.47
N TYR A 136 -19.46 12.89 -9.66
CA TYR A 136 -19.90 13.65 -10.81
C TYR A 136 -20.58 12.71 -11.82
N HIS A 137 -21.75 13.11 -12.32
CA HIS A 137 -22.44 12.43 -13.41
C HIS A 137 -22.73 13.44 -14.52
N ARG A 138 -22.17 13.19 -15.71
CA ARG A 138 -22.25 14.09 -16.88
C ARG A 138 -21.85 15.53 -16.55
N GLY A 139 -20.71 15.68 -15.86
CA GLY A 139 -20.16 16.99 -15.48
C GLY A 139 -20.87 17.70 -14.33
N LYS A 140 -21.92 17.13 -13.74
CA LYS A 140 -22.63 17.72 -12.59
C LYS A 140 -22.33 16.96 -11.31
N GLN A 141 -22.00 17.68 -10.24
CA GLN A 141 -21.86 17.09 -8.91
C GLN A 141 -23.23 16.62 -8.43
N VAL A 142 -23.39 15.30 -8.26
CA VAL A 142 -24.64 14.69 -7.81
C VAL A 142 -24.56 14.16 -6.38
N VAL A 143 -23.36 13.90 -5.87
CA VAL A 143 -23.09 13.54 -4.48
C VAL A 143 -21.82 14.27 -4.04
N ASN A 144 -21.82 14.84 -2.85
CA ASN A 144 -20.66 15.35 -2.14
C ASN A 144 -20.95 15.24 -0.65
N ILE A 145 -20.49 14.15 -0.04
CA ILE A 145 -20.79 13.78 1.34
C ILE A 145 -19.51 13.44 2.09
N TRP A 146 -19.54 13.64 3.40
CA TRP A 146 -18.45 13.27 4.30
C TRP A 146 -18.98 12.89 5.68
N GLY A 147 -18.18 12.19 6.47
CA GLY A 147 -18.58 11.76 7.81
C GLY A 147 -17.41 11.32 8.68
N GLY A 148 -17.69 11.03 9.94
CA GLY A 148 -16.70 10.54 10.90
C GLY A 148 -15.72 11.61 11.41
N TYR A 149 -14.47 11.22 11.62
CA TYR A 149 -13.43 12.02 12.27
C TYR A 149 -12.27 12.31 11.33
N ALA A 150 -11.79 13.56 11.34
CA ALA A 150 -10.49 13.90 10.78
C ALA A 150 -9.36 13.52 11.75
N ASP A 151 -9.61 13.50 13.05
CA ASP A 151 -8.74 12.91 14.05
C ASP A 151 -9.58 12.45 15.25
N ARG A 152 -9.83 11.14 15.33
CA ARG A 152 -10.61 10.56 16.43
C ARG A 152 -9.93 10.71 17.79
N SER A 153 -8.61 10.64 17.84
CA SER A 153 -7.86 10.79 19.11
C SER A 153 -7.95 12.19 19.70
N ALA A 154 -8.12 13.21 18.85
CA ALA A 154 -8.36 14.59 19.25
C ALA A 154 -9.87 14.98 19.25
N GLY A 155 -10.77 14.03 18.95
CA GLY A 155 -12.21 14.30 18.82
C GLY A 155 -12.60 15.21 17.65
N ARG A 156 -11.68 15.48 16.72
CA ARG A 156 -11.90 16.41 15.60
C ARG A 156 -12.71 15.73 14.49
N LYS A 157 -13.89 16.27 14.22
CA LYS A 157 -14.80 15.76 13.17
C LYS A 157 -14.31 16.08 11.77
N TRP A 158 -14.69 15.24 10.81
CA TRP A 158 -14.47 15.53 9.39
C TRP A 158 -15.35 16.71 8.97
N THR A 159 -14.79 17.60 8.14
CA THR A 159 -15.49 18.77 7.59
C THR A 159 -15.35 18.81 6.08
N ALA A 160 -16.14 19.67 5.41
CA ALA A 160 -16.01 19.89 3.97
C ALA A 160 -14.60 20.33 3.53
N ASN A 161 -13.82 20.92 4.46
CA ASN A 161 -12.49 21.45 4.20
C ASN A 161 -11.37 20.53 4.74
N THR A 162 -11.70 19.32 5.20
CA THR A 162 -10.68 18.36 5.65
C THR A 162 -9.88 17.86 4.45
N ILE A 163 -8.56 17.92 4.55
CA ILE A 163 -7.63 17.40 3.53
C ILE A 163 -7.11 16.05 4.03
N THR A 164 -6.93 15.08 3.15
CA THR A 164 -6.34 13.78 3.50
C THR A 164 -5.27 13.40 2.48
N PRO A 165 -4.17 12.73 2.89
CA PRO A 165 -3.25 12.12 1.95
C PRO A 165 -4.01 11.10 1.06
N VAL A 166 -3.88 11.25 -0.25
CA VAL A 166 -4.50 10.32 -1.24
C VAL A 166 -3.51 9.31 -1.81
N PHE A 167 -2.26 9.34 -1.36
CA PHE A 167 -1.18 8.43 -1.76
C PHE A 167 -1.13 8.25 -3.28
N SER A 168 -1.05 6.99 -3.75
CA SER A 168 -0.93 6.59 -5.14
C SER A 168 -1.97 7.18 -6.12
N ALA A 169 -3.08 7.73 -5.62
CA ALA A 169 -4.01 8.49 -6.46
C ALA A 169 -3.36 9.76 -7.04
N THR A 170 -2.29 10.26 -6.43
CA THR A 170 -1.57 11.45 -6.90
C THR A 170 -0.90 11.19 -8.25
N LYS A 171 -0.55 9.94 -8.59
CA LYS A 171 -0.08 9.57 -9.94
C LYS A 171 -1.04 9.98 -11.05
N ALA A 172 -2.35 9.94 -10.82
CA ALA A 172 -3.33 10.40 -11.81
C ALA A 172 -3.18 11.92 -12.07
N ILE A 173 -2.92 12.70 -11.02
CA ILE A 173 -2.68 14.14 -11.12
C ILE A 173 -1.34 14.42 -11.83
N ALA A 174 -0.28 13.67 -11.48
CA ALA A 174 1.00 13.80 -12.15
C ALA A 174 0.92 13.41 -13.65
N SER A 175 0.18 12.37 -13.98
CA SER A 175 -0.10 12.00 -15.38
C SER A 175 -0.91 13.07 -16.11
N LEU A 176 -1.83 13.77 -15.44
CA LEU A 176 -2.54 14.92 -16.02
C LEU A 176 -1.58 16.05 -16.38
N VAL A 177 -0.58 16.34 -15.53
CA VAL A 177 0.46 17.33 -15.85
C VAL A 177 1.20 16.95 -17.14
N ILE A 178 1.58 15.69 -17.30
CA ILE A 178 2.22 15.21 -18.54
C ILE A 178 1.25 15.31 -19.73
N ALA A 179 -0.01 14.94 -19.56
CA ALA A 179 -1.02 15.06 -20.61
C ALA A 179 -1.22 16.51 -21.08
N VAL A 180 -1.21 17.49 -20.17
CA VAL A 180 -1.26 18.92 -20.52
C VAL A 180 -0.05 19.34 -21.35
N LEU A 181 1.15 18.84 -21.05
CA LEU A 181 2.35 19.15 -21.84
C LEU A 181 2.33 18.48 -23.21
N VAL A 182 1.74 17.29 -23.32
CA VAL A 182 1.49 16.63 -24.60
C VAL A 182 0.49 17.41 -25.44
N ASP A 183 -0.63 17.85 -24.84
CA ASP A 183 -1.64 18.68 -25.51
C ASP A 183 -1.07 20.01 -26.00
N ARG A 184 -0.18 20.63 -25.22
CA ARG A 184 0.57 21.84 -25.59
C ARG A 184 1.66 21.60 -26.64
N GLY A 185 1.88 20.35 -27.07
CA GLY A 185 2.91 19.98 -28.06
C GLY A 185 4.35 20.04 -27.54
N VAL A 186 4.54 20.15 -26.23
CA VAL A 186 5.86 20.22 -25.57
C VAL A 186 6.48 18.82 -25.44
N LEU A 187 5.63 17.83 -25.14
CA LEU A 187 5.98 16.40 -25.05
C LEU A 187 5.22 15.58 -26.09
N LYS A 188 5.74 14.41 -26.42
CA LYS A 188 4.97 13.30 -27.03
C LYS A 188 5.15 12.05 -26.18
N TYR A 189 4.16 11.16 -26.17
CA TYR A 189 4.26 9.92 -25.39
C TYR A 189 5.40 9.01 -25.89
N GLU A 190 5.67 9.03 -27.19
CA GLU A 190 6.72 8.25 -27.85
C GLU A 190 8.11 8.89 -27.73
N ASP A 191 8.21 10.11 -27.20
CA ASP A 191 9.51 10.74 -27.00
C ASP A 191 10.33 9.93 -26.00
N ARG A 192 11.63 9.80 -26.28
CA ARG A 192 12.58 9.21 -25.33
C ARG A 192 12.84 10.19 -24.20
N VAL A 193 12.92 9.70 -22.97
CA VAL A 193 13.28 10.53 -21.80
C VAL A 193 14.59 11.28 -22.03
N VAL A 194 15.58 10.63 -22.65
CA VAL A 194 16.90 11.22 -22.93
C VAL A 194 16.90 12.41 -23.90
N LYS A 195 15.80 12.61 -24.64
CA LYS A 195 15.61 13.82 -25.45
C LYS A 195 15.60 15.08 -24.60
N TYR A 196 15.10 14.95 -23.37
CA TYR A 196 14.90 16.05 -22.43
C TYR A 196 15.86 15.99 -21.26
N TRP A 197 16.17 14.77 -20.80
CA TRP A 197 17.04 14.54 -19.65
C TRP A 197 18.13 13.52 -20.03
N PRO A 198 19.21 13.96 -20.70
CA PRO A 198 20.24 13.06 -21.27
C PRO A 198 20.87 12.11 -20.26
N GLU A 199 21.11 12.57 -19.03
CA GLU A 199 21.72 11.80 -17.94
C GLU A 199 20.89 10.57 -17.56
N TYR A 200 19.57 10.63 -17.77
CA TYR A 200 18.68 9.49 -17.53
C TYR A 200 19.08 8.25 -18.36
N GLY A 201 19.72 8.44 -19.51
CA GLY A 201 20.12 7.37 -20.41
C GLY A 201 21.16 6.39 -19.86
N ALA A 202 21.77 6.69 -18.71
CA ALA A 202 22.77 5.83 -18.11
C ALA A 202 22.25 4.41 -17.86
N ASN A 203 23.16 3.42 -17.91
CA ASN A 203 22.90 2.03 -17.55
C ASN A 203 21.77 1.34 -18.34
N GLY A 204 21.63 1.64 -19.64
CA GLY A 204 20.70 0.94 -20.53
C GLY A 204 19.27 1.52 -20.54
N LYS A 205 19.11 2.78 -20.15
CA LYS A 205 17.80 3.46 -20.07
C LYS A 205 17.52 4.39 -21.26
N GLU A 206 18.43 4.46 -22.24
CA GLU A 206 18.39 5.40 -23.38
C GLU A 206 17.14 5.28 -24.26
N ASN A 207 16.51 4.11 -24.29
CA ASN A 207 15.31 3.86 -25.09
C ASN A 207 14.00 4.04 -24.32
N THR A 208 14.05 4.38 -23.02
CA THR A 208 12.83 4.60 -22.22
C THR A 208 12.02 5.75 -22.80
N THR A 209 10.75 5.51 -23.10
CA THR A 209 9.80 6.53 -23.57
C THR A 209 9.02 7.18 -22.42
N ILE A 210 8.36 8.31 -22.68
CA ILE A 210 7.41 8.91 -21.72
C ILE A 210 6.28 7.92 -21.41
N GLU A 211 5.76 7.20 -22.41
CA GLU A 211 4.74 6.15 -22.23
C GLU A 211 5.23 5.03 -21.30
N ASP A 212 6.48 4.59 -21.43
CA ASP A 212 7.05 3.56 -20.57
C ASP A 212 7.07 4.00 -19.09
N VAL A 213 7.33 5.27 -18.81
CA VAL A 213 7.25 5.80 -17.44
C VAL A 213 5.81 5.77 -16.94
N LEU A 214 4.86 6.29 -17.73
CA LEU A 214 3.45 6.38 -17.37
C LEU A 214 2.77 5.00 -17.21
N THR A 215 3.29 3.98 -17.89
CA THR A 215 2.78 2.61 -17.88
C THR A 215 3.61 1.65 -17.02
N HIS A 216 4.49 2.17 -16.15
CA HIS A 216 5.31 1.37 -15.22
C HIS A 216 6.29 0.39 -15.89
N LYS A 217 6.76 0.71 -17.09
CA LYS A 217 7.72 -0.09 -17.84
C LYS A 217 9.15 0.46 -17.84
N ALA A 218 9.41 1.55 -17.12
CA ALA A 218 10.75 2.16 -17.03
C ALA A 218 11.83 1.31 -16.33
N GLY A 219 11.52 0.13 -15.80
CA GLY A 219 12.53 -0.78 -15.24
C GLY A 219 13.01 -0.47 -13.82
N ILE A 220 12.67 0.68 -13.24
CA ILE A 220 13.17 1.15 -11.94
C ILE A 220 12.09 1.31 -10.83
N PRO A 221 11.36 0.25 -10.43
CA PRO A 221 10.29 0.37 -9.44
C PRO A 221 10.77 0.80 -8.04
N TYR A 222 12.05 0.57 -7.73
CA TYR A 222 12.75 1.03 -6.55
C TYR A 222 14.25 1.20 -6.90
N LEU A 223 15.00 1.92 -6.07
CA LEU A 223 16.45 2.05 -6.22
C LEU A 223 17.19 0.96 -5.43
N LYS A 224 18.36 0.51 -5.94
CA LYS A 224 19.23 -0.44 -5.24
C LYS A 224 20.04 0.21 -4.10
N GLU A 225 19.87 1.51 -3.91
CA GLU A 225 20.42 2.31 -2.83
C GLU A 225 19.30 3.00 -2.06
N GLN A 226 19.62 3.55 -0.90
CA GLN A 226 18.65 4.30 -0.11
C GLN A 226 18.44 5.71 -0.68
N ILE A 227 17.18 6.11 -0.71
CA ILE A 227 16.73 7.49 -0.88
C ILE A 227 16.57 8.04 0.52
N LEU A 228 17.47 8.93 0.93
CA LEU A 228 17.43 9.62 2.21
C LEU A 228 16.70 10.95 2.07
N ILE A 229 16.27 11.54 3.20
CA ILE A 229 15.61 12.85 3.19
C ILE A 229 16.57 13.94 2.69
N GLU A 230 17.86 13.77 2.95
CA GLU A 230 18.92 14.68 2.54
C GLU A 230 19.10 14.68 1.01
N ASP A 231 18.88 13.55 0.33
CA ASP A 231 18.93 13.47 -1.14
C ASP A 231 17.83 14.32 -1.78
N ILE A 232 16.68 14.40 -1.11
CA ILE A 232 15.52 15.17 -1.51
C ILE A 232 15.82 16.66 -1.38
N GLN A 233 16.32 17.04 -0.20
CA GLN A 233 16.62 18.44 0.13
C GLN A 233 17.77 19.01 -0.71
N SER A 234 18.75 18.18 -1.06
CA SER A 234 19.91 18.56 -1.86
C SER A 234 19.68 18.48 -3.37
N GLY A 235 18.57 17.90 -3.83
CA GLY A 235 18.29 17.63 -5.25
C GLY A 235 19.09 16.46 -5.85
N GLN A 236 19.94 15.80 -5.07
CA GLN A 236 20.73 14.63 -5.50
C GLN A 236 19.86 13.44 -5.90
N ILE A 237 18.59 13.42 -5.48
CA ILE A 237 17.65 12.35 -5.82
C ILE A 237 17.49 12.15 -7.34
N LEU A 238 17.53 13.22 -8.14
CA LEU A 238 17.45 13.09 -9.60
C LEU A 238 18.69 12.41 -10.16
N ASN A 239 19.88 12.72 -9.64
CA ASN A 239 21.12 12.05 -10.04
C ASN A 239 21.05 10.55 -9.73
N LYS A 240 20.55 10.16 -8.55
CA LYS A 240 20.35 8.76 -8.16
C LYS A 240 19.40 8.03 -9.12
N VAL A 241 18.29 8.67 -9.50
CA VAL A 241 17.34 8.12 -10.48
C VAL A 241 17.99 7.99 -11.86
N ALA A 242 18.72 9.02 -12.32
CA ALA A 242 19.43 8.99 -13.59
C ALA A 242 20.49 7.88 -13.63
N SER A 243 21.26 7.68 -12.56
CA SER A 243 22.28 6.63 -12.48
C SER A 243 21.73 5.25 -12.16
N ALA A 244 20.43 5.10 -11.89
CA ALA A 244 19.85 3.81 -11.53
C ALA A 244 20.00 2.77 -12.65
N THR A 245 20.42 1.56 -12.31
CA THR A 245 20.37 0.40 -13.22
C THR A 245 18.96 -0.20 -13.18
N PRO A 246 18.26 -0.29 -14.32
CA PRO A 246 16.93 -0.89 -14.35
C PRO A 246 17.00 -2.40 -14.03
N LEU A 247 15.94 -2.93 -13.43
CA LEU A 247 15.81 -4.35 -13.08
C LEU A 247 15.48 -5.22 -14.31
N TRP A 248 14.87 -4.61 -15.32
CA TRP A 248 14.57 -5.20 -16.62
C TRP A 248 14.73 -4.14 -17.70
N GLU A 249 14.90 -4.56 -18.96
CA GLU A 249 15.00 -3.64 -20.09
C GLU A 249 13.74 -2.76 -20.19
N PRO A 250 13.85 -1.42 -20.19
CA PRO A 250 12.70 -0.54 -20.29
C PRO A 250 11.78 -0.89 -21.48
N GLY A 251 10.47 -0.86 -21.25
CA GLY A 251 9.45 -1.21 -22.26
C GLY A 251 9.12 -2.70 -22.37
N THR A 252 9.94 -3.61 -21.84
CA THR A 252 9.75 -5.07 -22.01
C THR A 252 8.84 -5.72 -20.96
N ALA A 253 8.72 -5.11 -19.78
CA ALA A 253 7.87 -5.58 -18.68
C ALA A 253 7.33 -4.42 -17.87
N SER A 254 6.24 -4.65 -17.13
CA SER A 254 5.66 -3.68 -16.21
C SER A 254 5.89 -4.12 -14.77
N GLY A 255 6.26 -3.17 -13.92
CA GLY A 255 6.32 -3.37 -12.47
C GLY A 255 6.07 -2.04 -11.78
N TYR A 256 5.08 -2.00 -10.90
CA TYR A 256 4.59 -0.77 -10.28
C TYR A 256 5.73 0.03 -9.61
N HIS A 257 5.82 1.33 -9.94
CA HIS A 257 6.81 2.30 -9.43
C HIS A 257 6.15 3.14 -8.34
N PRO A 258 6.26 2.77 -7.06
CA PRO A 258 5.47 3.42 -6.01
C PRO A 258 5.96 4.84 -5.76
N VAL A 259 7.29 5.04 -5.75
CA VAL A 259 7.95 6.32 -5.46
C VAL A 259 8.66 6.88 -6.69
N THR A 260 9.44 6.04 -7.39
CA THR A 260 10.26 6.47 -8.53
C THR A 260 9.43 7.02 -9.70
N PHE A 261 8.14 6.69 -9.80
CA PHE A 261 7.23 7.27 -10.80
C PHE A 261 7.26 8.80 -10.76
N GLY A 262 7.07 9.39 -9.57
CA GLY A 262 7.09 10.85 -9.42
C GLY A 262 8.45 11.44 -9.73
N LEU A 263 9.50 10.83 -9.20
CA LEU A 263 10.87 11.31 -9.37
C LEU A 263 11.31 11.34 -10.84
N ILE A 264 10.90 10.35 -11.64
CA ILE A 264 11.19 10.34 -13.08
C ILE A 264 10.40 11.46 -13.77
N LEU A 265 9.12 11.65 -13.42
CA LEU A 265 8.31 12.74 -13.98
C LEU A 265 8.83 14.12 -13.59
N ASP A 266 9.35 14.31 -12.38
CA ASP A 266 10.02 15.55 -11.98
C ASP A 266 11.28 15.79 -12.79
N GLY A 267 12.12 14.77 -12.95
CA GLY A 267 13.33 14.87 -13.78
C GLY A 267 13.00 15.25 -15.23
N ILE A 268 11.93 14.66 -15.81
CA ILE A 268 11.45 15.07 -17.12
C ILE A 268 10.98 16.53 -17.09
N LEU A 269 10.09 16.90 -16.16
CA LEU A 269 9.45 18.20 -16.16
C LEU A 269 10.43 19.34 -15.91
N MET A 270 11.36 19.17 -14.97
CA MET A 270 12.35 20.18 -14.62
C MET A 270 13.32 20.48 -15.77
N ASN A 271 13.53 19.53 -16.70
CA ASN A 271 14.35 19.75 -17.89
C ASN A 271 13.55 20.31 -19.09
N VAL A 272 12.23 20.19 -19.07
CA VAL A 272 11.35 20.58 -20.19
C VAL A 272 10.69 21.93 -19.96
N ASP A 273 10.31 22.22 -18.72
CA ASP A 273 9.68 23.48 -18.35
C ASP A 273 10.74 24.59 -18.28
N PRO A 274 10.59 25.72 -19.01
CA PRO A 274 11.58 26.79 -19.02
C PRO A 274 11.86 27.43 -17.65
N LYS A 275 10.92 27.31 -16.69
CA LYS A 275 11.10 27.79 -15.32
C LYS A 275 11.76 26.74 -14.41
N GLY A 276 12.06 25.54 -14.92
CA GLY A 276 12.67 24.45 -14.16
C GLY A 276 11.76 23.88 -13.07
N ARG A 277 10.44 23.99 -13.20
CA ARG A 277 9.48 23.56 -12.17
C ARG A 277 9.35 22.04 -12.14
N ASN A 278 9.13 21.49 -10.94
CA ASN A 278 8.75 20.08 -10.75
C ASN A 278 7.24 19.87 -10.91
N VAL A 279 6.78 18.61 -10.84
CA VAL A 279 5.37 18.25 -11.09
C VAL A 279 4.42 18.98 -10.13
N ALA A 280 4.77 19.10 -8.84
CA ALA A 280 3.92 19.80 -7.89
C ALA A 280 3.81 21.30 -8.18
N GLN A 281 4.93 21.95 -8.49
CA GLN A 281 4.91 23.38 -8.75
C GLN A 281 4.16 23.70 -10.03
N PHE A 282 4.37 22.91 -11.09
CA PHE A 282 3.61 23.04 -12.33
C PHE A 282 2.11 22.80 -12.08
N PHE A 283 1.74 21.71 -11.39
CA PHE A 283 0.35 21.42 -11.06
C PHE A 283 -0.29 22.57 -10.26
N LYS A 284 0.41 23.08 -9.25
CA LYS A 284 -0.07 24.18 -8.42
C LYS A 284 -0.36 25.43 -9.26
N GLU A 285 0.64 25.91 -9.99
CA GLU A 285 0.57 27.20 -10.70
C GLU A 285 -0.31 27.14 -11.96
N GLU A 286 -0.29 26.04 -12.70
CA GLU A 286 -0.92 25.96 -14.03
C GLU A 286 -2.32 25.35 -13.99
N ILE A 287 -2.66 24.62 -12.93
CA ILE A 287 -3.91 23.85 -12.84
C ILE A 287 -4.66 24.19 -11.56
N ALA A 288 -4.06 23.96 -10.39
CA ALA A 288 -4.78 24.05 -9.12
C ALA A 288 -5.21 25.50 -8.81
N GLU A 289 -4.30 26.47 -8.87
CA GLU A 289 -4.61 27.87 -8.59
C GLU A 289 -5.52 28.49 -9.66
N VAL A 290 -5.27 28.16 -10.94
CA VAL A 290 -6.08 28.64 -12.08
C VAL A 290 -7.55 28.22 -11.95
N HIS A 291 -7.80 27.01 -11.43
CA HIS A 291 -9.14 26.45 -11.32
C HIS A 291 -9.69 26.47 -9.87
N GLY A 292 -8.97 27.05 -8.92
CA GLY A 292 -9.38 27.09 -7.51
C GLY A 292 -9.53 25.71 -6.86
N ILE A 293 -8.69 24.75 -7.26
CA ILE A 293 -8.71 23.37 -6.76
C ILE A 293 -7.88 23.28 -5.48
N ASP A 294 -8.49 22.84 -4.38
CA ASP A 294 -7.81 22.61 -3.11
C ASP A 294 -7.17 21.20 -3.07
N ALA A 295 -6.20 20.98 -3.96
CA ALA A 295 -5.41 19.76 -4.03
C ALA A 295 -3.92 20.12 -4.13
N HIS A 296 -3.08 19.31 -3.49
CA HIS A 296 -1.65 19.61 -3.32
C HIS A 296 -0.83 18.35 -3.55
N ILE A 297 0.31 18.48 -4.24
CA ILE A 297 1.32 17.42 -4.34
C ILE A 297 2.47 17.83 -3.42
N GLY A 298 2.65 17.09 -2.32
CA GLY A 298 3.28 17.65 -1.12
C GLY A 298 2.31 18.58 -0.39
N PHE A 299 2.62 19.00 0.84
CA PHE A 299 1.74 19.88 1.60
C PHE A 299 2.54 20.85 2.48
N ALA A 300 2.34 22.14 2.25
CA ALA A 300 2.95 23.24 3.02
C ALA A 300 1.89 24.18 3.62
N GLY A 301 0.63 23.73 3.68
CA GLY A 301 -0.51 24.51 4.15
C GLY A 301 -0.79 24.34 5.65
N ASP A 302 -2.02 24.64 6.05
CA ASP A 302 -2.46 24.48 7.43
C ASP A 302 -2.63 23.00 7.81
N HIS A 303 -1.65 22.46 8.54
CA HIS A 303 -1.65 21.08 9.03
C HIS A 303 -2.86 20.75 9.92
N LYS A 304 -3.55 21.74 10.48
CA LYS A 304 -4.79 21.52 11.26
C LYS A 304 -5.95 21.02 10.39
N ARG A 305 -5.90 21.22 9.07
CA ARG A 305 -6.88 20.71 8.12
C ARG A 305 -6.64 19.25 7.73
N VAL A 306 -5.43 18.73 7.95
CA VAL A 306 -5.03 17.39 7.51
C VAL A 306 -5.65 16.33 8.43
N ALA A 307 -6.26 15.30 7.84
CA ALA A 307 -6.77 14.14 8.56
C ALA A 307 -5.62 13.26 9.05
N LYS A 308 -5.74 12.74 10.27
CA LYS A 308 -4.78 11.79 10.84
C LYS A 308 -4.99 10.43 10.19
N VAL A 309 -3.94 9.92 9.56
CA VAL A 309 -3.93 8.56 9.02
C VAL A 309 -3.67 7.57 10.16
N THR A 310 -4.48 6.52 10.24
CA THR A 310 -4.34 5.47 11.25
C THR A 310 -4.26 4.09 10.59
N THR A 311 -3.60 3.15 11.24
CA THR A 311 -3.59 1.74 10.83
C THR A 311 -4.66 0.94 11.57
N PRO A 312 -5.16 -0.17 10.99
CA PRO A 312 -5.98 -1.15 11.70
C PRO A 312 -5.30 -1.65 12.98
N MET A 313 -6.04 -1.72 14.08
CA MET A 313 -5.61 -2.45 15.27
C MET A 313 -5.71 -3.95 15.01
N PHE A 314 -4.99 -4.74 15.83
CA PHE A 314 -4.95 -6.19 15.72
C PHE A 314 -6.35 -6.83 15.61
N TRP A 315 -7.30 -6.43 16.46
CA TRP A 315 -8.65 -7.01 16.47
C TRP A 315 -9.49 -6.66 15.24
N GLU A 316 -9.29 -5.48 14.66
CA GLU A 316 -9.98 -5.07 13.44
C GLU A 316 -9.43 -5.84 12.24
N PHE A 317 -8.11 -6.05 12.22
CA PHE A 317 -7.48 -6.89 11.22
C PHE A 317 -8.00 -8.35 11.27
N VAL A 318 -8.10 -8.93 12.48
CA VAL A 318 -8.71 -10.26 12.67
C VAL A 318 -10.16 -10.29 12.22
N ARG A 319 -10.96 -9.29 12.61
CA ARG A 319 -12.36 -9.15 12.17
C ARG A 319 -12.46 -9.13 10.64
N ASP A 320 -11.63 -8.33 9.98
CA ASP A 320 -11.66 -8.17 8.53
C ASP A 320 -11.21 -9.45 7.81
N MET A 321 -10.22 -10.18 8.34
CA MET A 321 -9.84 -11.51 7.82
C MET A 321 -10.94 -12.56 7.98
N ILE A 322 -11.72 -12.51 9.07
CA ILE A 322 -12.87 -13.42 9.26
C ILE A 322 -13.99 -13.07 8.27
N LYS A 323 -14.28 -11.78 8.10
CA LYS A 323 -15.31 -11.29 7.17
C LYS A 323 -14.94 -11.56 5.71
N ASP A 324 -13.68 -11.38 5.35
CA ASP A 324 -13.15 -11.65 4.01
C ASP A 324 -11.84 -12.46 4.08
N PRO A 325 -11.93 -13.81 4.05
CA PRO A 325 -10.77 -14.69 4.07
C PRO A 325 -9.80 -14.49 2.89
N ARG A 326 -10.21 -13.80 1.82
CA ARG A 326 -9.32 -13.49 0.69
C ARG A 326 -8.19 -12.56 1.10
N ILE A 327 -8.36 -11.76 2.14
CA ILE A 327 -7.31 -10.92 2.73
C ILE A 327 -6.12 -11.78 3.17
N ILE A 328 -6.37 -12.96 3.74
CA ILE A 328 -5.31 -13.89 4.17
C ILE A 328 -4.47 -14.35 2.99
N LEU A 329 -5.14 -14.74 1.89
CA LEU A 329 -4.48 -15.17 0.66
C LEU A 329 -3.65 -14.04 0.05
N MET A 330 -4.23 -12.83 -0.03
CA MET A 330 -3.54 -11.65 -0.53
C MET A 330 -2.28 -11.34 0.28
N LEU A 331 -2.40 -11.32 1.62
CA LEU A 331 -1.27 -11.07 2.51
C LEU A 331 -0.20 -12.15 2.41
N GLY A 332 -0.61 -13.41 2.25
CA GLY A 332 0.30 -14.54 2.03
C GLY A 332 1.07 -14.41 0.71
N ILE A 333 0.44 -13.92 -0.36
CA ILE A 333 1.12 -13.67 -1.64
C ILE A 333 2.11 -12.50 -1.53
N ILE A 334 1.73 -11.43 -0.81
CA ILE A 334 2.58 -10.24 -0.63
C ILE A 334 3.80 -10.58 0.23
N HIS A 335 3.60 -11.15 1.42
CA HIS A 335 4.68 -11.34 2.40
C HIS A 335 5.39 -12.70 2.31
N GLY A 336 4.79 -13.68 1.64
CA GLY A 336 5.34 -15.04 1.54
C GLY A 336 6.49 -15.20 0.54
N ARG A 337 6.83 -14.15 -0.22
CA ARG A 337 7.92 -14.19 -1.20
C ARG A 337 9.26 -13.83 -0.55
N PRO A 338 10.30 -14.66 -0.66
CA PRO A 338 11.61 -14.36 -0.07
C PRO A 338 12.29 -13.13 -0.70
N ASP A 339 11.93 -12.81 -1.93
CA ASP A 339 12.37 -11.62 -2.67
C ASP A 339 11.26 -10.57 -2.80
N ASP A 340 10.60 -10.28 -1.68
CA ASP A 340 9.46 -9.36 -1.61
C ASP A 340 9.84 -7.92 -2.02
N MET A 341 9.07 -7.40 -2.97
CA MET A 341 9.15 -6.03 -3.47
C MET A 341 8.82 -5.01 -2.39
N VAL A 342 7.88 -5.30 -1.49
CA VAL A 342 7.51 -4.38 -0.40
C VAL A 342 8.71 -4.19 0.53
N ARG A 343 9.39 -5.27 0.93
CA ARG A 343 10.62 -5.18 1.71
C ARG A 343 11.73 -4.36 1.04
N LYS A 344 11.94 -4.52 -0.26
CA LYS A 344 12.97 -3.77 -1.00
C LYS A 344 12.61 -2.29 -1.12
N LEU A 345 11.34 -2.00 -1.41
CA LEU A 345 10.82 -0.64 -1.44
C LEU A 345 11.05 0.03 -0.09
N THR A 346 10.57 -0.59 0.99
CA THR A 346 10.70 -0.01 2.33
C THR A 346 12.14 0.17 2.78
N TRP A 347 13.04 -0.73 2.38
CA TRP A 347 14.48 -0.57 2.62
C TRP A 347 15.07 0.59 1.83
N SER A 348 14.69 0.76 0.56
CA SER A 348 15.17 1.85 -0.31
C SER A 348 14.62 3.21 0.10
N THR A 349 13.49 3.26 0.80
CA THR A 349 12.85 4.50 1.28
C THR A 349 12.56 4.40 2.78
N PRO A 350 13.59 4.49 3.66
CA PRO A 350 13.42 4.26 5.10
C PRO A 350 12.45 5.26 5.76
N TRP A 351 12.39 6.49 5.26
CA TRP A 351 11.45 7.51 5.73
C TRP A 351 9.99 7.24 5.36
N PHE A 352 9.73 6.31 4.44
CA PHE A 352 8.37 5.84 4.14
C PHE A 352 7.78 5.03 5.31
N GLN A 353 8.64 4.49 6.19
CA GLN A 353 8.23 3.73 7.38
C GLN A 353 8.23 4.56 8.68
N ALA A 354 8.88 5.72 8.70
CA ALA A 354 8.88 6.59 9.87
C ALA A 354 7.44 7.08 10.10
N ASP A 355 6.92 6.87 11.31
CA ASP A 355 5.53 7.09 11.73
C ASP A 355 4.79 8.11 10.86
N TRP A 356 3.64 7.74 10.30
CA TRP A 356 2.84 8.57 9.39
C TRP A 356 2.48 9.97 9.94
N VAL A 357 2.67 10.18 11.25
CA VAL A 357 2.66 11.47 11.96
C VAL A 357 3.82 12.38 11.52
N VAL A 358 5.03 11.85 11.32
CA VAL A 358 6.25 12.56 10.93
C VAL A 358 6.15 13.13 9.51
N LEU A 359 5.58 12.38 8.55
CA LEU A 359 5.41 12.87 7.17
C LEU A 359 4.51 14.12 7.10
N SER A 360 3.56 14.25 8.01
CA SER A 360 2.72 15.46 8.13
C SER A 360 3.41 16.63 8.83
N GLN A 361 4.59 16.41 9.45
CA GLN A 361 5.32 17.42 10.23
C GLN A 361 6.64 17.85 9.59
N LEU A 362 7.01 17.32 8.43
CA LEU A 362 8.23 17.69 7.72
C LEU A 362 7.92 18.80 6.70
N PRO A 363 8.21 20.08 7.01
CA PRO A 363 7.77 21.23 6.21
C PRO A 363 8.49 21.38 4.86
N LYS A 364 9.38 20.44 4.49
CA LYS A 364 10.30 20.57 3.35
C LYS A 364 10.45 19.33 2.47
N ILE A 365 9.70 18.26 2.71
CA ILE A 365 9.77 17.09 1.81
C ILE A 365 8.87 17.35 0.61
N GLN A 366 9.48 17.93 -0.42
CA GLN A 366 8.97 17.95 -1.80
C GLN A 366 9.33 16.66 -2.56
N VAL A 367 9.56 15.52 -1.87
CA VAL A 367 9.44 14.26 -2.58
C VAL A 367 7.97 13.92 -2.65
N HIS A 368 7.50 13.98 -3.88
CA HIS A 368 6.21 13.56 -4.32
C HIS A 368 6.10 12.05 -4.08
N ILE A 369 5.65 11.68 -2.87
CA ILE A 369 5.13 10.34 -2.60
C ILE A 369 3.82 10.25 -3.38
N LEU A 370 3.93 9.96 -4.69
CA LEU A 370 2.79 9.95 -5.59
C LEU A 370 1.91 8.72 -5.43
#